data_AF-A0A8H6G0V8-F1
#
_entry.id   AF-A0A8H6G0V8-F1
#
_cell.length_a   1.000
_cell.length_b   1.000
_cell.length_c   1.000
_cell.angle_alpha   90.00
_cell.angle_beta   90.00
_cell.angle_gamma   90.00
#
_symmetry.space_group_name_H-M   'P 1'
#
loop_
_entity.id
_entity.type
_entity.pdbx_description
1 polymer ?
#
loop_
_entity_poly.entity_id
_entity_poly.type
_entity_poly.pdbx_seq_one_letter_code
_entity_poly.pdbx_strand_id
1 'polypeptide(L)'
;MSERGNFRGRGGGGGGGRGGGERGRGGGGRGGGHTQGAEKPKKENILDLAKYMDKEIMVKFNGGREIQGTLKGHDQLMNLVLDDVQEMLRDDEGNTSTRSLGLIVARGTLLVLISPLDGSEEIANPFNNQEED
;
A
#
# COMPACT_ATOMS: atom_id res chain seq x y z
N MET A 1 -19.13 29.92 -36.27
CA MET A 1 -20.34 29.25 -36.81
C MET A 1 -20.50 27.98 -35.98
N SER A 2 -21.15 28.08 -34.82
CA SER A 2 -22.58 27.75 -34.56
C SER A 2 -22.76 26.22 -34.44
N GLU A 3 -23.39 25.60 -33.43
CA GLU A 3 -24.36 26.05 -32.44
C GLU A 3 -24.49 25.02 -31.30
N ARG A 4 -24.97 25.48 -30.13
CA ARG A 4 -25.33 24.68 -28.95
C ARG A 4 -26.74 24.10 -29.12
N GLY A 5 -26.96 22.88 -28.64
CA GLY A 5 -28.29 22.28 -28.50
C GLY A 5 -28.69 22.09 -27.03
N ASN A 6 -29.28 23.14 -26.43
CA ASN A 6 -29.99 23.08 -25.14
C ASN A 6 -31.39 22.49 -25.36
N PHE A 7 -31.72 21.37 -24.70
CA PHE A 7 -33.12 20.94 -24.57
C PHE A 7 -33.72 21.49 -23.27
N ARG A 8 -34.65 22.44 -23.41
CA ARG A 8 -35.63 22.87 -22.41
C ARG A 8 -37.04 22.54 -22.94
N GLY A 9 -37.80 21.72 -22.23
CA GLY A 9 -39.28 21.73 -22.22
C GLY A 9 -39.69 21.76 -20.74
N ARG A 10 -40.32 22.82 -20.20
CA ARG A 10 -41.64 23.45 -20.42
C ARG A 10 -42.80 22.71 -19.72
N GLY A 11 -43.36 23.39 -18.71
CA GLY A 11 -44.74 23.29 -18.21
C GLY A 11 -44.87 22.52 -16.90
N GLY A 12 -45.57 22.97 -15.84
CA GLY A 12 -46.43 24.14 -15.63
C GLY A 12 -47.36 23.87 -14.42
N GLY A 13 -47.79 24.93 -13.72
CA GLY A 13 -48.82 24.92 -12.66
C GLY A 13 -48.27 24.91 -11.23
N GLY A 14 -48.61 25.79 -10.28
CA GLY A 14 -49.75 26.70 -10.16
C GLY A 14 -50.61 26.29 -8.95
N GLY A 15 -50.66 27.14 -7.90
CA GLY A 15 -51.53 27.00 -6.71
C GLY A 15 -50.75 26.57 -5.46
N GLY A 16 -50.70 27.27 -4.32
CA GLY A 16 -51.70 28.16 -3.71
C GLY A 16 -52.46 27.38 -2.64
N GLY A 17 -52.08 27.52 -1.36
CA GLY A 17 -52.78 26.87 -0.25
C GLY A 17 -52.16 27.11 1.12
N ARG A 18 -52.71 28.06 1.87
CA ARG A 18 -52.47 28.32 3.30
C ARG A 18 -53.35 27.39 4.15
N GLY A 19 -52.81 26.89 5.26
CA GLY A 19 -53.53 26.24 6.37
C GLY A 19 -52.49 25.47 7.20
N GLY A 20 -52.21 25.77 8.47
CA GLY A 20 -53.13 26.08 9.56
C GLY A 20 -53.36 24.79 10.36
N GLY A 21 -52.57 24.55 11.40
CA GLY A 21 -52.67 23.30 12.18
C GLY A 21 -51.65 23.22 13.32
N GLU A 22 -51.93 23.95 14.39
CA GLU A 22 -51.26 23.82 15.69
C GLU A 22 -51.82 22.61 16.44
N ARG A 23 -50.94 21.72 16.96
CA ARG A 23 -51.04 20.98 18.24
C ARG A 23 -50.08 19.78 18.24
N GLY A 24 -49.15 19.77 19.20
CA GLY A 24 -48.28 18.61 19.46
C GLY A 24 -47.22 18.87 20.51
N ARG A 25 -47.62 19.29 21.71
CA ARG A 25 -46.75 19.33 22.91
C ARG A 25 -46.69 17.93 23.51
N GLY A 26 -45.49 17.36 23.55
CA GLY A 26 -45.08 16.20 24.35
C GLY A 26 -43.60 15.95 24.03
N GLY A 27 -42.62 16.19 24.89
CA GLY A 27 -42.57 15.90 26.31
C GLY A 27 -41.99 14.51 26.50
N GLY A 28 -40.67 14.41 26.76
CA GLY A 28 -40.03 13.16 27.16
C GLY A 28 -38.66 12.96 26.50
N GLY A 29 -37.60 13.30 27.23
CA GLY A 29 -36.24 12.99 26.82
C GLY A 29 -35.90 11.50 26.87
N ARG A 30 -34.75 11.16 26.28
CA ARG A 30 -33.74 10.17 26.71
C ARG A 30 -33.01 9.64 25.48
N GLY A 31 -31.69 9.60 25.58
CA GLY A 31 -30.86 8.74 24.75
C GLY A 31 -30.07 9.45 23.68
N GLY A 32 -29.12 10.30 24.09
CA GLY A 32 -27.86 10.41 23.36
C GLY A 32 -27.19 9.05 23.37
N GLY A 33 -27.50 8.22 22.37
CA GLY A 33 -26.79 7.00 22.11
C GLY A 33 -25.46 7.37 21.48
N HIS A 34 -24.43 7.55 22.31
CA HIS A 34 -23.06 7.26 21.90
C HIS A 34 -23.06 5.80 21.43
N THR A 35 -23.26 5.58 20.13
CA THR A 35 -22.75 4.38 19.49
C THR A 35 -21.25 4.48 19.68
N GLN A 36 -20.73 3.76 20.68
CA GLN A 36 -19.31 3.50 20.79
C GLN A 36 -18.92 2.89 19.45
N GLY A 37 -18.36 3.73 18.57
CA GLY A 37 -17.76 3.28 17.34
C GLY A 37 -16.70 2.30 17.79
N ALA A 38 -16.97 1.01 17.60
CA ALA A 38 -15.96 -0.02 17.74
C ALA A 38 -14.78 0.46 16.91
N GLU A 39 -13.71 0.88 17.58
CA GLU A 39 -12.49 1.29 16.91
C GLU A 39 -12.10 0.11 16.03
N LYS A 40 -12.19 0.31 14.71
CA LYS A 40 -11.78 -0.73 13.77
C LYS A 40 -10.36 -1.12 14.19
N PRO A 41 -10.09 -2.42 14.40
CA PRO A 41 -8.77 -2.86 14.82
C PRO A 41 -7.74 -2.26 13.86
N LYS A 42 -6.74 -1.58 14.42
CA LYS A 42 -5.68 -0.98 13.63
C LYS A 42 -5.09 -2.10 12.78
N LYS A 43 -5.07 -1.91 11.46
CA LYS A 43 -4.36 -2.81 10.56
C LYS A 43 -2.87 -2.61 10.82
N GLU A 44 -2.36 -3.36 11.78
CA GLU A 44 -0.94 -3.42 12.06
C GLU A 44 -0.23 -4.19 10.95
N ASN A 45 1.01 -3.82 10.70
CA ASN A 45 1.83 -4.50 9.72
C ASN A 45 2.22 -5.89 10.26
N ILE A 46 2.09 -6.92 9.42
CA ILE A 46 2.45 -8.29 9.78
C ILE A 46 3.97 -8.44 9.93
N LEU A 47 4.73 -7.60 9.21
CA LEU A 47 6.18 -7.58 9.25
C LEU A 47 6.69 -6.48 10.17
N ASP A 48 7.47 -6.88 11.19
CA ASP A 48 8.21 -5.95 12.03
C ASP A 48 9.60 -5.66 11.43
N LEU A 49 9.66 -4.60 10.63
CA LEU A 49 10.90 -4.14 10.01
C LEU A 49 11.91 -3.57 11.01
N ALA A 50 11.50 -3.23 12.24
CA ALA A 50 12.43 -2.71 13.24
C ALA A 50 13.52 -3.73 13.61
N LYS A 51 13.23 -5.03 13.48
CA LYS A 51 14.18 -6.14 13.73
C LYS A 51 15.34 -6.21 12.72
N TYR A 52 15.18 -5.54 11.58
CA TYR A 52 16.13 -5.52 10.48
C TYR A 52 16.84 -4.17 10.33
N MET A 53 16.61 -3.23 11.25
CA MET A 53 17.33 -1.95 11.29
C MET A 53 18.83 -2.19 11.37
N ASP A 54 19.58 -1.43 10.59
CA ASP A 54 21.04 -1.51 10.44
C ASP A 54 21.55 -2.89 9.98
N LYS A 55 20.69 -3.72 9.38
CA LYS A 55 21.07 -4.98 8.74
C LYS A 55 20.93 -4.88 7.23
N GLU A 56 21.73 -5.68 6.54
CA GLU A 56 21.57 -5.86 5.11
C GLU A 56 20.34 -6.70 4.80
N ILE A 57 19.53 -6.18 3.88
CA ILE A 57 18.35 -6.83 3.34
C ILE A 57 18.43 -6.86 1.82
N MET A 58 17.84 -7.90 1.24
CA MET A 58 17.56 -7.99 -0.18
C MET A 58 16.11 -7.60 -0.43
N VAL A 59 15.89 -6.79 -1.46
CA VAL A 59 14.58 -6.29 -1.85
C VAL A 59 14.36 -6.55 -3.34
N LYS A 60 13.21 -7.15 -3.67
CA LYS A 60 12.77 -7.33 -5.06
C LYS A 60 11.57 -6.45 -5.35
N PHE A 61 11.63 -5.77 -6.49
CA PHE A 61 10.56 -4.91 -6.96
C PHE A 61 9.73 -5.61 -8.03
N ASN A 62 8.51 -5.11 -8.19
CA ASN A 62 7.73 -5.40 -9.39
C ASN A 62 8.51 -4.95 -10.63
N GLY A 63 8.55 -5.81 -11.65
CA GLY A 63 9.39 -5.60 -12.85
C GLY A 63 10.79 -6.21 -12.77
N GLY A 64 11.09 -7.02 -11.75
CA GLY A 64 12.29 -7.87 -11.71
C GLY A 64 13.57 -7.19 -11.21
N ARG A 65 13.51 -5.92 -10.79
CA ARG A 65 14.67 -5.24 -10.19
C ARG A 65 14.96 -5.83 -8.82
N GLU A 66 16.22 -6.13 -8.56
CA GLU A 66 16.71 -6.67 -7.29
C GLU A 66 17.79 -5.76 -6.73
N ILE A 67 17.69 -5.42 -5.44
CA ILE A 67 18.70 -4.62 -4.75
C ILE A 67 19.08 -5.25 -3.41
N GLN A 68 20.28 -4.95 -2.95
CA GLN A 68 20.77 -5.24 -1.61
C GLN A 68 21.22 -3.93 -0.97
N GLY A 69 20.92 -3.74 0.32
CA GLY A 69 21.37 -2.56 1.04
C GLY A 69 21.04 -2.63 2.53
N THR A 70 21.59 -1.69 3.30
CA THR A 70 21.40 -1.62 4.75
C THR A 70 20.13 -0.83 5.08
N LEU A 71 19.22 -1.42 5.86
CA LEU A 71 17.99 -0.75 6.25
C LEU A 71 18.24 0.35 7.30
N LYS A 72 18.01 1.61 6.94
CA LYS A 72 18.16 2.78 7.82
C LYS A 72 16.84 3.34 8.34
N GLY A 73 15.71 2.97 7.72
CA GLY A 73 14.41 3.43 8.18
C GLY A 73 13.27 2.85 7.35
N HIS A 74 12.07 2.88 7.92
CA HIS A 74 10.84 2.48 7.24
C HIS A 74 9.65 3.32 7.69
N ASP A 75 8.54 3.20 6.98
CA ASP A 75 7.25 3.75 7.39
C ASP A 75 6.10 2.71 7.32
N GLN A 76 4.90 3.12 7.72
CA GLN A 76 3.71 2.26 7.70
C GLN A 76 3.27 1.84 6.30
N LEU A 77 3.72 2.55 5.26
CA LEU A 77 3.43 2.23 3.86
C LEU A 77 4.51 1.34 3.23
N MET A 78 5.45 0.82 4.05
CA MET A 78 6.57 0.00 3.61
C MET A 78 7.54 0.74 2.68
N ASN A 79 7.57 2.07 2.71
CA ASN A 79 8.69 2.78 2.09
C ASN A 79 9.94 2.53 2.94
N LEU A 80 11.07 2.28 2.28
CA LEU A 80 12.33 1.94 2.94
C LEU A 80 13.38 3.00 2.64
N VAL A 81 14.18 3.35 3.63
CA VAL A 81 15.43 4.09 3.44
C VAL A 81 16.56 3.07 3.52
N LEU A 82 17.32 2.95 2.44
CA LEU A 82 18.40 1.98 2.32
C LEU A 82 19.71 2.70 2.02
N ASP A 83 20.77 2.31 2.72
CA ASP A 83 22.12 2.83 2.53
C ASP A 83 23.04 1.78 1.89
N ASP A 84 24.15 2.23 1.32
CA ASP A 84 25.14 1.41 0.61
C ASP A 84 24.51 0.46 -0.44
N VAL A 85 23.49 0.93 -1.15
CA VAL A 85 22.69 0.06 -2.01
C VAL A 85 23.45 -0.38 -3.25
N GLN A 86 23.36 -1.68 -3.54
CA GLN A 86 23.79 -2.29 -4.79
C GLN A 86 22.59 -2.87 -5.53
N GLU A 87 22.43 -2.52 -6.81
CA GLU A 87 21.43 -3.13 -7.68
C GLU A 87 22.05 -4.28 -8.48
N MET A 88 21.36 -5.41 -8.48
CA MET A 88 21.70 -6.59 -9.24
C MET A 88 21.01 -6.50 -10.61
N LEU A 89 21.81 -6.45 -11.67
CA LEU A 89 21.37 -6.44 -13.05
C LEU A 89 21.57 -7.83 -13.64
N ARG A 90 20.54 -8.35 -14.28
CA ARG A 90 20.59 -9.60 -15.05
C ARG A 90 20.38 -9.27 -16.52
N ASP A 91 21.25 -9.75 -17.39
CA ASP A 91 21.07 -9.65 -18.84
C ASP A 91 20.28 -10.84 -19.39
N ASP A 92 19.95 -10.78 -20.69
CA ASP A 92 19.22 -11.85 -21.39
C ASP A 92 20.04 -13.15 -21.50
N GLU A 93 21.35 -13.09 -21.29
CA GLU A 93 22.29 -14.21 -21.33
C GLU A 93 22.46 -14.87 -19.96
N GLY A 94 21.88 -14.29 -18.91
CA GLY A 94 21.93 -14.78 -17.52
C GLY A 94 23.14 -14.30 -16.73
N ASN A 95 23.97 -13.40 -17.26
CA ASN A 95 25.07 -12.82 -16.51
C ASN A 95 24.54 -11.83 -15.48
N THR A 96 25.13 -11.88 -14.28
CA THR A 96 24.79 -11.00 -13.18
C THR A 96 25.88 -9.94 -13.02
N SER A 97 25.49 -8.67 -13.03
CA SER A 97 26.38 -7.54 -12.74
C SER A 97 25.78 -6.65 -11.65
N THR A 98 26.61 -5.87 -10.96
CA THR A 98 26.17 -5.01 -9.87
C THR A 98 26.47 -3.54 -10.14
N ARG A 99 25.60 -2.64 -9.67
CA ARG A 99 25.86 -1.19 -9.67
C ARG A 99 25.57 -0.56 -8.32
N SER A 100 26.45 0.32 -7.85
CA SER A 100 26.24 1.07 -6.61
C SER A 100 25.29 2.25 -6.83
N LEU A 101 24.34 2.42 -5.91
CA LEU A 101 23.35 3.51 -5.88
C LEU A 101 23.51 4.40 -4.63
N GLY A 102 24.26 3.95 -3.62
CA GLY A 102 24.43 4.66 -2.35
C GLY A 102 23.13 4.72 -1.53
N LEU A 103 22.78 5.89 -1.02
CA LEU A 103 21.57 6.12 -0.22
C LEU A 103 20.33 6.31 -1.11
N ILE A 104 19.32 5.46 -0.93
CA ILE A 104 18.06 5.53 -1.70
C ILE A 104 16.83 5.47 -0.80
N VAL A 105 15.69 5.87 -1.39
CA VAL A 105 14.36 5.60 -0.83
C VAL A 105 13.62 4.65 -1.77
N ALA A 106 13.29 3.46 -1.29
CA ALA A 106 12.51 2.46 -1.99
C ALA A 106 11.02 2.66 -1.71
N ARG A 107 10.18 2.67 -2.76
CA ARG A 107 8.75 2.91 -2.64
C ARG A 107 8.00 1.60 -2.33
N GLY A 108 7.27 1.59 -1.21
CA GLY A 108 6.55 0.42 -0.69
C GLY A 108 5.55 -0.20 -1.66
N THR A 109 4.93 0.61 -2.53
CA THR A 109 3.96 0.15 -3.53
C THR A 109 4.53 -0.77 -4.60
N LEU A 110 5.86 -0.77 -4.79
CA LEU A 110 6.54 -1.59 -5.79
C LEU A 110 7.25 -2.79 -5.17
N LEU A 111 7.27 -2.91 -3.85
CA LEU A 111 7.94 -4.02 -3.17
C LEU A 111 7.16 -5.31 -3.37
N VAL A 112 7.88 -6.37 -3.73
CA VAL A 112 7.34 -7.73 -3.88
C VAL A 112 7.92 -8.64 -2.82
N LEU A 113 9.22 -8.52 -2.52
CA LEU A 113 9.91 -9.35 -1.53
C LEU A 113 10.90 -8.52 -0.72
N ILE A 114 10.97 -8.82 0.58
CA ILE A 114 12.00 -8.36 1.50
C ILE A 114 12.54 -9.60 2.21
N SER A 115 13.85 -9.82 2.18
CA SER A 115 14.49 -10.90 2.93
C SER A 115 15.77 -10.41 3.61
N PRO A 116 16.08 -10.87 4.84
CA PRO A 116 17.40 -10.65 5.41
C PRO A 116 18.46 -11.33 4.54
N LEU A 117 19.60 -10.68 4.37
CA LEU A 117 20.73 -11.33 3.70
C LEU A 117 21.40 -12.36 4.63
N ASP A 118 21.42 -12.09 5.93
CA ASP A 118 21.91 -13.02 6.93
C ASP A 118 21.10 -14.33 6.91
N GLY A 119 21.81 -15.45 6.73
CA GLY A 119 21.22 -16.78 6.57
C GLY A 119 20.68 -17.11 5.17
N SER A 120 20.87 -16.23 4.17
CA SER A 120 20.54 -16.50 2.77
C SER A 120 21.80 -16.87 1.98
N GLU A 121 21.79 -18.01 1.30
CA GLU A 121 22.86 -18.43 0.40
C GLU A 121 22.29 -19.02 -0.89
N GLU A 122 23.04 -18.89 -1.99
CA GLU A 122 22.71 -19.56 -3.24
C GLU A 122 23.16 -21.02 -3.16
N ILE A 123 22.22 -21.93 -3.40
CA ILE A 123 22.47 -23.38 -3.38
C ILE A 123 22.25 -23.98 -4.76
N ALA A 124 22.98 -25.05 -5.07
CA ALA A 124 22.67 -25.90 -6.21
C ALA A 124 21.28 -26.53 -6.04
N ASN A 125 20.67 -26.97 -7.15
CA ASN A 125 19.36 -27.63 -7.12
C ASN A 125 19.39 -28.81 -6.11
N PRO A 126 18.64 -28.75 -5.00
CA PRO A 126 18.72 -29.75 -3.93
C PRO A 126 18.12 -31.11 -4.33
N PHE A 127 17.47 -31.21 -5.49
CA PHE A 127 16.83 -32.44 -5.98
C PHE A 127 17.67 -33.23 -7.00
N ASN A 128 18.82 -32.71 -7.45
CA ASN A 128 19.63 -33.38 -8.48
C ASN A 128 20.29 -34.69 -7.99
N ASN A 129 20.37 -34.93 -6.69
CA ASN A 129 21.09 -36.08 -6.11
C ASN A 129 20.15 -37.17 -5.55
N GLN A 130 18.86 -37.14 -5.87
CA GLN A 130 17.86 -38.08 -5.30
C GLN A 130 17.66 -39.37 -6.14
N GLU A 131 18.42 -39.58 -7.23
CA GLU A 131 18.24 -40.73 -8.13
C GLU A 131 19.23 -41.90 -7.92
N GLU A 132 20.07 -41.88 -6.88
CA GLU A 132 21.09 -42.94 -6.66
C GLU A 132 20.76 -43.99 -5.56
N ASP A 133 19.55 -44.01 -4.98
CA ASP A 133 19.14 -45.04 -4.00
C ASP A 133 17.97 -45.92 -4.47
#